data_AF-A0A946HNH6-F1
#
_entry.id   AF-A0A946HNH6-F1
#
_cell.length_a   1.000
_cell.length_b   1.000
_cell.length_c   1.000
_cell.angle_alpha   90.00
_cell.angle_beta   90.00
_cell.angle_gamma   90.00
#
_symmetry.space_group_name_H-M   'P 1'
#
loop_
_entity.id
_entity.type
_entity.pdbx_description
1 polymer ?
#
loop_
_entity_poly.entity_id
_entity_poly.type
_entity_poly.pdbx_seq_one_letter_code
_entity_poly.pdbx_strand_id
1 'polypeptide(L)' 'PSSLPFLFSALKIAATTCVIGAIVGEWIGANVGLGALIIESTFNFRAPLLYATVFMSSGLSVLLFAGVSIAEKVTIRW' A
#
# COMPACT_ATOMS: atom_id res chain seq x y z
N PRO A 1 11.47 5.40 -28.57
CA PRO A 1 10.68 6.02 -27.49
C PRO A 1 11.16 5.52 -26.11
N SER A 2 12.28 6.08 -25.64
CA SER A 2 12.99 5.59 -24.44
C SER A 2 12.36 6.05 -23.11
N SER A 3 11.26 6.79 -23.14
CA SER A 3 10.61 7.40 -21.95
C SER A 3 9.57 6.53 -21.25
N LEU A 4 8.98 5.54 -21.93
CA LEU A 4 8.06 4.58 -21.31
C LEU A 4 8.67 3.83 -20.11
N PRO A 5 9.88 3.25 -20.18
CA PRO A 5 10.46 2.53 -19.04
C PRO A 5 10.74 3.44 -17.83
N PHE A 6 11.09 4.71 -18.06
CA PHE A 6 11.28 5.68 -16.96
C PHE A 6 9.96 6.04 -16.26
N LEU A 7 8.88 6.20 -17.03
CA LEU A 7 7.54 6.44 -16.47
C LEU A 7 7.09 5.29 -15.56
N PHE A 8 7.26 4.04 -16.00
CA PHE A 8 6.89 2.86 -15.19
C PHE A 8 7.77 2.69 -13.96
N SER A 9 9.07 2.99 -14.05
CA SER A 9 9.97 2.96 -12.90
C SER A 9 9.54 3.99 -11.84
N ALA A 10 9.16 5.20 -12.25
CA ALA A 10 8.60 6.21 -11.36
C ALA A 10 7.24 5.77 -10.77
N LEU A 11 6.37 5.17 -11.58
CA LEU A 11 5.06 4.65 -11.15
C LEU A 11 5.20 3.56 -10.09
N LYS A 12 6.20 2.68 -10.21
CA LYS A 12 6.49 1.63 -9.24
C LYS A 12 6.87 2.19 -7.88
N ILE A 13 7.68 3.25 -7.85
CA ILE A 13 8.08 3.94 -6.61
C ILE A 13 6.89 4.72 -6.02
N ALA A 14 6.10 5.37 -6.86
CA ALA A 14 4.88 6.08 -6.45
C ALA A 14 3.84 5.13 -5.84
N ALA A 15 3.71 3.92 -6.39
CA ALA A 15 2.75 2.93 -5.92
C ALA A 15 3.05 2.42 -4.50
N THR A 16 4.32 2.18 -4.17
CA THR A 16 4.71 1.75 -2.82
C THR A 16 4.57 2.89 -1.80
N THR A 17 4.99 4.11 -2.18
CA THR A 17 4.90 5.29 -1.31
C THR A 17 3.46 5.75 -1.07
N CYS A 18 2.55 5.53 -2.03
CA CYS A 18 1.12 5.79 -1.88
C CYS A 18 0.50 5.00 -0.72
N VAL A 19 0.90 3.75 -0.50
CA VAL A 19 0.34 2.92 0.59
C VAL A 19 0.67 3.50 1.96
N ILE A 20 1.91 3.95 2.15
CA ILE A 20 2.32 4.63 3.38
C ILE A 20 1.52 5.92 3.56
N GLY A 21 1.37 6.71 2.49
CA GLY A 21 0.55 7.92 2.50
C GLY A 21 -0.91 7.68 2.83
N ALA A 22 -1.50 6.58 2.34
CA ALA A 22 -2.86 6.18 2.65
C ALA A 22 -3.01 5.80 4.12
N ILE A 23 -2.10 4.98 4.67
CA ILE A 23 -2.12 4.60 6.09
C ILE A 23 -2.02 5.83 7.00
N VAL A 24 -1.07 6.74 6.71
CA VAL A 24 -0.90 7.98 7.48
C VAL A 24 -2.10 8.91 7.31
N GLY A 25 -2.67 8.98 6.11
CA GLY A 25 -3.88 9.76 5.84
C GLY A 25 -5.10 9.27 6.62
N GLU A 26 -5.24 7.95 6.79
CA GLU A 26 -6.30 7.34 7.59
C GLU A 26 -6.22 7.74 9.07
N TRP A 27 -5.04 8.11 9.59
CA TRP A 27 -4.87 8.47 11.01
C TRP A 27 -5.58 9.76 11.42
N ILE A 28 -5.84 10.67 10.49
CA ILE A 28 -6.27 12.05 10.78
C ILE A 28 -7.80 12.20 10.90
N GLY A 29 -8.57 11.17 10.53
CA GLY A 29 -10.02 11.23 10.65
C GLY A 29 -10.80 10.05 10.06
N ALA A 30 -10.14 8.99 9.61
CA ALA A 30 -10.85 7.79 9.20
C ALA A 30 -11.25 7.01 10.45
N ASN A 31 -12.55 6.74 10.58
CA ASN A 31 -13.08 5.83 11.60
C ASN A 31 -13.11 4.36 11.12
N VAL A 32 -12.83 4.14 9.84
CA VAL A 32 -12.84 2.83 9.18
C VAL A 32 -11.64 2.79 8.24
N GLY A 33 -10.82 1.76 8.34
CA GLY A 33 -9.58 1.69 7.58
C GLY A 33 -8.53 0.79 8.21
N LEU A 34 -7.54 0.33 7.45
CA LEU A 34 -6.44 -0.47 8.01
C LEU A 34 -5.55 0.38 8.93
N GLY A 35 -5.26 1.62 8.56
CA GLY A 35 -4.55 2.57 9.41
C GLY A 35 -5.31 2.92 10.69
N ALA A 36 -6.63 3.11 10.58
CA ALA A 36 -7.52 3.36 11.71
C ALA A 36 -7.60 2.15 12.66
N LEU A 37 -7.72 0.92 12.13
CA LEU A 37 -7.74 -0.31 12.93
C LEU A 37 -6.41 -0.56 13.67
N ILE A 38 -5.26 -0.20 13.07
CA ILE A 38 -3.96 -0.30 13.75
C ILE A 38 -3.95 0.61 14.99
N ILE A 39 -4.41 1.85 14.83
CA ILE A 39 -4.51 2.81 15.94
C ILE A 39 -5.49 2.32 17.00
N GLU A 40 -6.70 1.95 16.60
CA GLU A 40 -7.73 1.46 17.53
C GLU A 40 -7.27 0.22 18.31
N SER A 41 -6.64 -0.74 17.63
CA SER A 41 -6.13 -1.97 18.24
C SER A 41 -4.96 -1.69 19.19
N THR A 42 -4.13 -0.68 18.87
CA THR A 42 -3.07 -0.19 19.75
C THR A 42 -3.65 0.40 21.03
N PHE A 43 -4.65 1.27 20.92
CA PHE A 43 -5.32 1.88 22.07
C PHE A 43 -6.08 0.87 22.94
N ASN A 44 -6.68 -0.15 22.33
CA ASN A 44 -7.41 -1.21 23.03
C ASN A 44 -6.50 -2.35 23.55
N PHE A 45 -5.17 -2.26 23.37
CA PHE A 45 -4.21 -3.31 23.71
C PHE A 45 -4.56 -4.70 23.13
N ARG A 46 -5.26 -4.72 21.99
CA ARG A 46 -5.67 -5.95 21.30
C ARG A 46 -4.58 -6.40 20.33
N ALA A 47 -3.49 -6.93 20.88
CA ALA A 47 -2.36 -7.47 20.11
C ALA A 47 -2.76 -8.41 18.95
N PRO A 48 -3.67 -9.40 19.10
CA PRO A 48 -4.02 -10.27 17.98
C PRO A 48 -4.67 -9.55 16.79
N LEU A 49 -5.53 -8.56 17.05
CA LEU A 49 -6.15 -7.73 16.01
C LEU A 49 -5.14 -6.80 15.34
N LEU A 50 -4.21 -6.25 16.12
CA LEU A 50 -3.11 -5.44 15.60
C LEU A 50 -2.27 -6.25 14.61
N TYR A 51 -1.82 -7.45 14.99
CA TYR A 51 -1.03 -8.30 14.09
C TYR A 51 -1.82 -8.72 12.84
N ALA A 52 -3.10 -9.07 12.97
CA ALA A 52 -3.95 -9.39 11.82
C ALA A 52 -4.07 -8.21 10.84
N THR A 53 -4.25 -6.99 11.38
CA THR A 53 -4.38 -5.77 10.58
C THR A 53 -3.06 -5.41 9.88
N VAL A 54 -1.93 -5.52 10.58
CA VAL A 54 -0.58 -5.32 10.00
C VAL A 54 -0.29 -6.35 8.90
N PHE A 55 -0.73 -7.60 9.08
CA PHE A 55 -0.56 -8.64 8.07
C PHE A 55 -1.40 -8.34 6.82
N MET A 56 -2.64 -7.90 7.00
CA MET A 56 -3.51 -7.45 5.91
C MET A 56 -2.94 -6.23 5.17
N SER A 57 -2.44 -5.23 5.89
CA SER A 57 -1.87 -4.02 5.26
C SER A 57 -0.58 -4.32 4.50
N SER A 58 0.27 -5.21 5.02
CA SER A 58 1.43 -5.73 4.30
C SER A 58 1.00 -6.47 3.02
N GLY A 59 0.00 -7.35 3.12
CA GLY A 59 -0.57 -8.05 1.97
C GLY A 59 -1.12 -7.09 0.90
N LEU A 60 -1.86 -6.06 1.31
CA LEU A 60 -2.38 -5.03 0.41
C LEU A 60 -1.24 -4.27 -0.29
N SER A 61 -0.18 -3.93 0.45
CA SER A 61 1.02 -3.28 -0.11
C SER A 61 1.67 -4.13 -1.19
N VAL A 62 1.84 -5.43 -0.93
CA VAL A 62 2.38 -6.38 -1.90
C VAL A 62 1.46 -6.55 -3.11
N LEU A 63 0.14 -6.59 -2.91
CA LEU A 63 -0.84 -6.68 -3.99
C LEU A 63 -0.80 -5.44 -4.91
N LEU A 64 -0.73 -4.24 -4.34
CA LEU A 64 -0.57 -3.00 -5.10
C LEU A 64 0.75 -2.98 -5.88
N PHE A 65 1.85 -3.38 -5.23
CA PHE A 65 3.14 -3.50 -5.90
C PHE A 65 3.11 -4.52 -7.04
N ALA A 66 2.51 -5.69 -6.82
CA ALA A 66 2.35 -6.72 -7.82
C ALA A 66 1.47 -6.25 -8.98
N GLY A 67 0.38 -5.52 -8.71
CA GLY A 67 -0.48 -4.91 -9.73
C GLY A 67 0.28 -3.95 -10.63
N VAL A 68 1.10 -3.08 -10.05
CA VAL A 68 1.95 -2.16 -10.83
C VAL A 68 3.07 -2.90 -11.57
N SER A 69 3.65 -3.94 -10.98
CA SER A 69 4.65 -4.79 -11.62
C SER A 69 4.07 -5.55 -12.82
N ILE A 70 2.84 -6.04 -12.73
CA ILE A 70 2.12 -6.67 -13.85
C ILE A 70 1.81 -5.63 -14.93
N ALA A 71 1.32 -4.44 -14.55
CA ALA A 71 1.04 -3.35 -15.50
C ALA A 71 2.30 -2.92 -16.27
N GLU A 72 3.44 -2.85 -15.59
CA GLU A 72 4.75 -2.65 -16.22
C GLU A 72 5.07 -3.77 -17.20
N LYS A 73 4.93 -5.03 -16.78
CA LYS A 73 5.26 -6.20 -17.61
C LYS A 73 4.34 -6.37 -18.83
N VAL A 74 3.10 -5.93 -18.75
CA VAL A 74 2.15 -5.90 -19.87
C VAL A 74 2.49 -4.79 -20.84
N THR A 75 2.89 -3.61 -20.35
CA THR A 75 3.16 -2.44 -21.21
C THR A 75 4.55 -2.46 -21.83
N ILE A 76 5.54 -3.01 -21.13
CA ILE A 76 6.94 -3.16 -21.61
C ILE A 76 7.11 -4.44 -22.45
N ARG A 77 6.03 -5.21 -22.71
CA ARG A 77 6.07 -6.47 -23.48
C ARG A 77 6.24 -6.30 -25.01
N TRP A 78 6.94 -5.25 -25.42
CA TRP A 78 7.45 -5.06 -26.79
C TRP A 78 8.85 -5.64 -26.93
#